data_AF-Q4N1Z9-F1
#
_entry.id   AF-Q4N1Z9-F1
#
_cell.length_a   1.000
_cell.length_b   1.000
_cell.length_c   1.000
_cell.angle_alpha   90.00
_cell.angle_beta   90.00
_cell.angle_gamma   90.00
#
_symmetry.space_group_name_H-M   'P 1'
#
loop_
_entity.id
_entity.type
_entity.pdbx_description
1 polymer ?
#
loop_
_entity_poly.entity_id
_entity_poly.type
_entity_poly.pdbx_seq_one_letter_code
_entity_poly.pdbx_strand_id
1 'polypeptide(L)'
;MDSVGIRELNYLIRHLDDDSLNKVLTELSKSSNVSNIIKETAPEIYNKYVIDSEMVLHEATGLQLMDVDVSSDSADGDVQLDSCDPEADFDYIAVAKLVPLRLSVIERKLMRLLESTLTISEYTDKVDVISNTSKNRVILRETKEIFAVLTALAIAYNYDAGKKLLNEQDYYSNREFFCNIFEIGRRYKILNPDRMRSSYGKLIYFLMDTQKPEIKEILNFNTVVPVNTVYTFLQRKKNGLKLLNDPNLKHAIQCIIPENKSRGEIDMEIRKKEDAIKYLVNKYSTVHSTAGRMLNFSFLHRNFYSKLCSHNSDDDSTSDDPELSGEDIEKCLYSLNDYNTNIVIYILPINKMIHLLTTNYHPVNPNPLNPNDPDSAEYSDYPVDGAILGYSGDEYDLSIRYGRDGSRLNHTHDKQYNYVYQTLLLWKEICTQLYNLWYCAELDLLSDSNRYQLKNTGQGLNRIQECHNVYNIMRKILKKVQTKLNYINWIGSSTIHLGDHNVPNSLLFIDKYLQIPRILIPVLNCVDSLPRLYTSNTNIRSYIDNEFGSITRLKMTILTDFFRHGFDGSGADNFNDAGSCIDGRLTSAWNWCNQIEKKNYYNFFLLTGFNGFDGRFNE
;
A
#
# COMPACT_ATOMS: atom_id res chain seq x y z
N MET A 1 45.70 -3.22 7.32
CA MET A 1 46.19 -2.86 5.98
C MET A 1 46.59 -1.40 5.98
N ASP A 2 47.77 -1.14 5.45
CA ASP A 2 48.39 0.17 5.27
C ASP A 2 47.59 0.96 4.23
N SER A 3 47.58 2.30 4.31
CA SER A 3 46.81 3.16 3.39
C SER A 3 47.18 2.97 1.90
N VAL A 4 48.36 2.41 1.62
CA VAL A 4 48.85 2.08 0.28
C VAL A 4 48.16 0.82 -0.26
N GLY A 5 48.02 -0.22 0.56
CA GLY A 5 47.38 -1.49 0.16
C GLY A 5 45.88 -1.33 -0.13
N ILE A 6 45.18 -0.46 0.61
CA ILE A 6 43.76 -0.17 0.36
C ILE A 6 43.55 0.56 -0.98
N ARG A 7 44.50 1.43 -1.39
CA ARG A 7 44.43 2.13 -2.67
C ARG A 7 44.64 1.20 -3.86
N GLU A 8 45.59 0.29 -3.75
CA GLU A 8 45.84 -0.73 -4.75
C GLU A 8 44.66 -1.70 -4.89
N LEU A 9 44.10 -2.14 -3.76
CA LEU A 9 42.91 -2.99 -3.74
C LEU A 9 41.70 -2.29 -4.41
N ASN A 10 41.48 -1.01 -4.09
CA ASN A 10 40.43 -0.22 -4.74
C ASN A 10 40.64 -0.06 -6.25
N TYR A 11 41.89 0.12 -6.69
CA TYR A 11 42.21 0.19 -8.11
C TYR A 11 41.90 -1.14 -8.82
N LEU A 12 42.29 -2.27 -8.23
CA LEU A 12 42.02 -3.60 -8.77
C LEU A 12 40.52 -3.89 -8.84
N ILE A 13 39.77 -3.66 -7.77
CA ILE A 13 38.31 -3.90 -7.72
C ILE A 13 37.58 -3.11 -8.82
N ARG A 14 37.99 -1.86 -9.08
CA ARG A 14 37.36 -1.02 -10.12
C ARG A 14 37.61 -1.49 -11.56
N HIS A 15 38.60 -2.34 -11.79
CA HIS A 15 38.99 -2.83 -13.12
C HIS A 15 38.72 -4.33 -13.31
N LEU A 16 38.10 -4.99 -12.33
CA LEU A 16 37.63 -6.36 -12.51
C LEU A 16 36.39 -6.37 -13.42
N ASP A 17 36.35 -7.33 -14.35
CA ASP A 17 35.13 -7.70 -15.05
C ASP A 17 34.21 -8.53 -14.15
N ASP A 18 32.92 -8.61 -14.50
CA ASP A 18 31.90 -9.27 -13.67
C ASP A 18 32.26 -10.72 -13.34
N ASP A 19 32.92 -11.44 -14.26
CA ASP A 19 33.30 -12.84 -14.07
C ASP A 19 34.46 -13.00 -13.06
N SER A 20 35.44 -12.10 -13.09
CA SER A 20 36.54 -12.11 -12.12
C SER A 20 36.09 -11.60 -10.75
N LEU A 21 35.21 -10.60 -10.71
CA LEU A 21 34.61 -10.10 -9.47
C LEU A 21 33.82 -11.20 -8.75
N ASN A 22 33.01 -11.97 -9.49
CA ASN A 22 32.25 -13.09 -8.92
C ASN A 22 33.16 -14.19 -8.36
N LYS A 23 34.29 -14.49 -9.00
CA LYS A 23 35.28 -15.46 -8.47
C LYS A 23 35.87 -14.99 -7.15
N VAL A 24 36.25 -13.72 -7.06
CA VAL A 24 36.78 -13.11 -5.83
C VAL A 24 35.73 -13.15 -4.71
N LEU A 25 34.50 -12.73 -5.00
CA LEU A 25 33.40 -12.76 -4.04
C LEU A 25 33.06 -14.18 -3.58
N THR A 26 33.13 -15.16 -4.49
CA THR A 26 32.89 -16.58 -4.17
C THR A 26 33.94 -17.09 -3.18
N GLU A 27 35.23 -16.81 -3.39
CA GLU A 27 36.28 -17.22 -2.44
C GLU A 27 36.19 -16.46 -1.10
N LEU A 28 35.85 -15.16 -1.12
CA LEU A 28 35.63 -14.38 0.10
C LEU A 28 34.42 -14.90 0.89
N SER A 29 33.34 -15.31 0.21
CA SER A 29 32.15 -15.87 0.83
C SER A 29 32.38 -17.20 1.55
N LYS A 30 33.41 -17.97 1.14
CA LYS A 30 33.81 -19.21 1.83
C LYS A 30 34.55 -18.94 3.14
N SER A 31 35.23 -17.80 3.25
CA SER A 31 36.06 -17.45 4.41
C SER A 31 35.34 -16.50 5.39
N SER A 32 34.34 -15.75 4.93
CA SER A 32 33.63 -14.76 5.74
C SER A 32 32.24 -14.44 5.17
N ASN A 33 31.31 -14.03 6.03
CA ASN A 33 29.99 -13.57 5.58
C ASN A 33 30.08 -12.14 5.02
N VAL A 34 30.49 -12.04 3.75
CA VAL A 34 30.70 -10.77 3.04
C VAL A 34 29.43 -9.89 3.06
N SER A 35 28.24 -10.50 3.03
CA SER A 35 26.96 -9.78 3.11
C SER A 35 26.79 -9.06 4.45
N ASN A 36 27.07 -9.74 5.57
CA ASN A 36 27.02 -9.12 6.91
C ASN A 36 28.10 -8.05 7.08
N ILE A 37 29.31 -8.27 6.52
CA ILE A 37 30.38 -7.28 6.57
C ILE A 37 29.95 -6.01 5.82
N ILE A 38 29.34 -6.12 4.64
CA ILE A 38 28.81 -4.97 3.90
C ILE A 38 27.69 -4.29 4.69
N LYS A 39 26.78 -5.06 5.32
CA LYS A 39 25.72 -4.52 6.19
C LYS A 39 26.28 -3.71 7.37
N GLU A 40 27.38 -4.17 7.99
CA GLU A 40 28.00 -3.51 9.14
C GLU A 40 28.91 -2.32 8.75
N THR A 41 29.60 -2.38 7.61
CA THR A 41 30.64 -1.41 7.24
C THR A 41 30.22 -0.38 6.20
N ALA A 42 29.22 -0.68 5.37
CA ALA A 42 28.64 0.21 4.36
C ALA A 42 27.11 0.08 4.32
N PRO A 43 26.42 0.34 5.45
CA PRO A 43 24.98 0.15 5.58
C PRO A 43 24.19 0.94 4.52
N GLU A 44 24.67 2.12 4.11
CA GLU A 44 24.05 2.96 3.08
C GLU A 44 23.97 2.30 1.70
N ILE A 45 24.96 1.46 1.33
CA ILE A 45 24.94 0.71 0.08
C ILE A 45 24.07 -0.54 0.23
N TYR A 46 24.21 -1.24 1.36
CA TYR A 46 23.41 -2.42 1.65
C TYR A 46 21.91 -2.09 1.60
N ASN A 47 21.48 -1.07 2.35
CA ASN A 47 20.11 -0.61 2.45
C ASN A 47 19.56 -0.08 1.10
N LYS A 48 20.40 0.53 0.27
CA LYS A 48 19.99 1.04 -1.04
C LYS A 48 19.65 -0.06 -2.06
N TYR A 49 20.25 -1.24 -1.93
CA TYR A 49 20.13 -2.32 -2.93
C TYR A 49 19.53 -3.63 -2.38
N VAL A 50 19.54 -3.81 -1.06
CA VAL A 50 18.92 -4.92 -0.33
C VAL A 50 17.72 -4.35 0.44
N ILE A 51 16.53 -4.51 -0.12
CA ILE A 51 15.29 -4.00 0.48
C ILE A 51 14.92 -4.90 1.67
N ASP A 52 15.37 -4.52 2.86
CA ASP A 52 14.92 -5.08 4.13
C ASP A 52 13.47 -4.63 4.40
N SER A 53 12.60 -5.51 4.90
CA SER A 53 11.18 -5.17 5.15
C SER A 53 11.00 -4.03 6.17
N GLU A 54 12.03 -3.73 6.98
CA GLU A 54 12.05 -2.61 7.93
C GLU A 54 12.24 -1.24 7.27
N MET A 55 13.00 -1.16 6.17
CA MET A 55 13.13 0.09 5.40
C MET A 55 11.81 0.48 4.72
N VAL A 56 10.98 -0.51 4.38
CA VAL A 56 9.65 -0.28 3.80
C VAL A 56 8.77 0.50 4.77
N LEU A 57 8.87 0.29 6.09
CA LEU A 57 8.10 1.06 7.06
C LEU A 57 8.53 2.54 7.07
N HIS A 58 9.84 2.81 7.07
CA HIS A 58 10.38 4.18 7.12
C HIS A 58 10.16 4.95 5.80
N GLU A 59 10.36 4.30 4.64
CA GLU A 59 10.10 4.91 3.33
C GLU A 59 8.60 5.05 3.01
N ALA A 60 7.76 4.08 3.40
CA ALA A 60 6.31 4.14 3.10
C ALA A 60 5.53 5.07 4.03
N THR A 61 5.96 5.23 5.29
CA THR A 61 5.27 6.12 6.23
C THR A 61 5.76 7.57 6.17
N GLY A 62 6.93 7.84 5.57
CA GLY A 62 7.50 9.19 5.51
C GLY A 62 7.77 9.83 6.89
N LEU A 63 7.69 9.04 7.97
CA LEU A 63 8.05 9.46 9.32
C LEU A 63 9.57 9.34 9.46
N GLN A 64 10.27 10.48 9.58
CA GLN A 64 11.67 10.47 9.99
C GLN A 64 11.77 10.01 11.45
N LEU A 65 12.09 8.75 11.67
CA LEU A 65 12.55 8.28 12.98
C LEU A 65 14.00 8.73 13.16
N MET A 66 14.19 9.98 13.58
CA MET A 66 15.51 10.43 14.04
C MET A 66 15.79 9.86 15.43
N ASP A 67 17.03 9.44 15.64
CA ASP A 67 17.56 9.06 16.95
C ASP A 67 17.21 10.13 17.99
N VAL A 68 16.23 9.82 18.84
CA VAL A 68 15.94 10.60 20.02
C VAL A 68 17.04 10.29 21.02
N ASP A 69 17.97 11.22 21.19
CA ASP A 69 18.75 11.27 22.43
C ASP A 69 17.73 11.39 23.57
N VAL A 70 17.60 10.31 24.34
CA VAL A 70 16.68 10.18 25.46
C VAL A 70 17.15 11.13 26.56
N SER A 71 16.65 12.36 26.56
CA SER A 71 16.46 13.15 27.78
C SER A 71 15.00 13.05 28.16
N SER A 72 14.69 12.06 29.00
CA SER A 72 13.40 11.86 29.65
C SER A 72 13.02 13.10 30.48
N ASP A 73 11.94 13.77 30.11
CA ASP A 73 11.02 14.46 31.02
C ASP A 73 9.81 15.01 30.25
N SER A 74 8.89 14.13 29.89
CA SER A 74 7.47 14.47 29.74
C SER A 74 6.65 13.20 29.86
N ALA A 75 5.87 13.11 30.94
CA ALA A 75 4.94 12.03 31.21
C ALA A 75 3.74 12.12 30.26
N ASP A 76 3.89 11.60 29.05
CA ASP A 76 2.76 11.18 28.21
C ASP A 76 2.58 9.67 28.41
N GLY A 77 1.36 9.26 28.75
CA GLY A 77 1.03 7.87 29.07
C GLY A 77 1.37 6.92 27.93
N ASP A 78 1.97 5.78 28.27
CA ASP A 78 2.35 4.72 27.34
C ASP A 78 1.18 4.32 26.44
N VAL A 79 1.25 4.70 25.16
CA VAL A 79 0.29 4.29 24.15
C VAL A 79 0.57 2.83 23.81
N GLN A 80 -0.29 1.93 24.29
CA GLN A 80 -0.37 0.57 23.78
C GLN A 80 -1.02 0.64 22.39
N LEU A 81 -0.20 0.89 21.35
CA LEU A 81 -0.62 0.71 19.97
C LEU A 81 -1.12 -0.73 19.85
N ASP A 82 -2.37 -0.92 19.39
CA ASP A 82 -2.89 -2.24 19.00
C ASP A 82 -1.81 -2.93 18.17
N SER A 83 -1.07 -3.87 18.76
CA SER A 83 -0.27 -4.78 17.97
C SER A 83 -1.27 -5.47 17.05
N CYS A 84 -0.94 -5.62 15.77
CA CYS A 84 -1.62 -6.59 14.91
C CYS A 84 -1.24 -8.01 15.37
N ASP A 85 -1.23 -8.27 16.69
CA ASP A 85 -1.07 -9.59 17.24
C ASP A 85 -2.28 -10.39 16.75
N PRO A 86 -2.05 -11.45 15.97
CA PRO A 86 -3.13 -12.26 15.46
C PRO A 86 -3.96 -12.77 16.64
N GLU A 87 -5.29 -12.57 16.61
CA GLU A 87 -6.21 -13.18 17.56
C GLU A 87 -5.93 -14.68 17.69
N ALA A 88 -6.31 -15.29 18.82
CA ALA A 88 -6.04 -16.70 19.11
C ALA A 88 -6.50 -17.69 18.01
N ASP A 89 -7.44 -17.29 17.13
CA ASP A 89 -7.99 -18.04 15.99
C ASP A 89 -7.58 -17.45 14.62
N PHE A 90 -6.35 -16.95 14.46
CA PHE A 90 -5.90 -16.41 13.17
C PHE A 90 -5.71 -17.50 12.10
N ASP A 91 -6.55 -17.48 11.07
CA ASP A 91 -6.51 -18.42 9.95
C ASP A 91 -5.44 -18.04 8.92
N TYR A 92 -4.21 -18.51 9.13
CA TYR A 92 -3.09 -18.33 8.18
C TYR A 92 -3.37 -18.92 6.79
N ILE A 93 -4.24 -19.92 6.68
CA ILE A 93 -4.60 -20.51 5.39
C ILE A 93 -5.48 -19.53 4.60
N ALA A 94 -6.47 -18.92 5.24
CA ALA A 94 -7.29 -17.88 4.62
C ALA A 94 -6.43 -16.69 4.16
N VAL A 95 -5.49 -16.25 5.00
CA VAL A 95 -4.55 -15.17 4.64
C VAL A 95 -3.67 -15.57 3.47
N ALA A 96 -3.05 -16.75 3.50
CA ALA A 96 -2.16 -17.21 2.42
C ALA A 96 -2.84 -17.30 1.05
N LYS A 97 -4.18 -17.46 1.01
CA LYS A 97 -4.97 -17.42 -0.24
C LYS A 97 -5.10 -16.02 -0.83
N LEU A 98 -4.98 -14.98 -0.01
CA LEU A 98 -5.07 -13.57 -0.41
C LEU A 98 -3.69 -12.96 -0.67
N VAL A 99 -2.64 -13.45 0.00
CA VAL A 99 -1.28 -12.89 -0.08
C VAL A 99 -0.57 -13.33 -1.37
N PRO A 100 -0.25 -12.39 -2.28
CA PRO A 100 0.53 -12.71 -3.46
C PRO A 100 1.97 -13.10 -3.09
N LEU A 101 2.57 -13.99 -3.86
CA LEU A 101 3.96 -14.39 -3.65
C LEU A 101 4.91 -13.27 -4.12
N ARG A 102 5.91 -12.90 -3.30
CA ARG A 102 6.93 -11.88 -3.63
C ARG A 102 7.58 -12.13 -4.99
N LEU A 103 7.88 -11.08 -5.75
CA LEU A 103 8.57 -11.24 -7.04
C LEU A 103 10.03 -11.65 -6.84
N SER A 104 10.47 -12.68 -7.59
CA SER A 104 11.87 -13.02 -7.80
C SER A 104 12.60 -11.93 -8.60
N VAL A 105 13.93 -11.97 -8.61
CA VAL A 105 14.77 -11.02 -9.37
C VAL A 105 14.42 -11.03 -10.86
N ILE A 106 14.12 -12.21 -11.42
CA ILE A 106 13.73 -12.36 -12.84
C ILE A 106 12.34 -11.75 -13.07
N GLU A 107 11.37 -12.03 -12.20
CA GLU A 107 10.02 -11.46 -12.30
C GLU A 107 10.04 -9.94 -12.17
N ARG A 108 10.90 -9.35 -11.33
CA ARG A 108 11.07 -7.89 -11.24
C ARG A 108 11.56 -7.27 -12.55
N LYS A 109 12.40 -7.98 -13.31
CA LYS A 109 12.86 -7.52 -14.63
C LYS A 109 11.72 -7.55 -15.66
N LEU A 110 10.90 -8.61 -15.65
CA LEU A 110 9.69 -8.69 -16.48
C LEU A 110 8.65 -7.63 -16.09
N MET A 111 8.52 -7.33 -14.80
CA MET A 111 7.66 -6.24 -14.32
C MET A 111 8.09 -4.89 -14.92
N ARG A 112 9.39 -4.56 -14.87
CA ARG A 112 9.92 -3.32 -15.47
C ARG A 112 9.71 -3.27 -16.98
N LEU A 113 9.83 -4.41 -17.67
CA LEU A 113 9.53 -4.53 -19.08
C LEU A 113 8.08 -4.15 -19.37
N LEU A 114 7.14 -4.72 -18.61
CA LEU A 114 5.71 -4.44 -18.72
C LEU A 114 5.40 -2.97 -18.43
N GLU A 115 5.92 -2.44 -17.33
CA GLU A 115 5.70 -1.04 -16.94
C GLU A 115 6.21 -0.08 -18.02
N SER A 116 7.36 -0.36 -18.61
CA SER A 116 7.90 0.42 -19.74
C SER A 116 6.97 0.37 -20.96
N THR A 117 6.45 -0.82 -21.31
CA THR A 117 5.48 -0.97 -22.41
C THR A 117 4.19 -0.20 -22.15
N LEU A 118 3.61 -0.32 -20.95
CA LEU A 118 2.36 0.37 -20.59
C LEU A 118 2.52 1.89 -20.51
N THR A 119 3.71 2.37 -20.15
CA THR A 119 4.01 3.80 -20.09
C THR A 119 4.03 4.41 -21.49
N ILE A 120 4.64 3.74 -22.46
CA ILE A 120 4.70 4.18 -23.87
C ILE A 120 3.36 3.97 -24.59
N SER A 121 2.55 3.00 -24.13
CA SER A 121 1.27 2.68 -24.76
C SER A 121 0.21 3.77 -24.56
N GLU A 122 -0.39 4.20 -25.66
CA GLU A 122 -1.58 5.07 -25.72
C GLU A 122 -2.90 4.26 -25.70
N TYR A 123 -2.89 3.04 -25.14
CA TYR A 123 -4.01 2.09 -25.24
C TYR A 123 -5.35 2.71 -24.82
N THR A 124 -5.41 3.32 -23.64
CA THR A 124 -6.64 3.93 -23.12
C THR A 124 -7.06 5.13 -23.94
N ASP A 125 -6.10 5.94 -24.42
CA ASP A 125 -6.37 7.15 -25.19
C ASP A 125 -6.94 6.86 -26.58
N LYS A 126 -6.61 5.69 -27.15
CA LYS A 126 -7.15 5.23 -28.43
C LYS A 126 -8.40 4.38 -28.27
N VAL A 127 -8.46 3.53 -27.24
CA VAL A 127 -9.58 2.63 -27.03
C VAL A 127 -10.75 3.41 -26.45
N ASP A 128 -10.60 4.17 -25.37
CA ASP A 128 -11.69 4.82 -24.63
C ASP A 128 -12.13 6.16 -25.22
N VAL A 129 -12.33 6.15 -26.54
CA VAL A 129 -12.88 7.25 -27.32
C VAL A 129 -14.16 6.80 -28.01
N ILE A 130 -15.16 7.69 -28.05
CA ILE A 130 -16.36 7.48 -28.86
C ILE A 130 -15.97 7.74 -30.32
N SER A 131 -15.97 6.68 -31.14
CA SER A 131 -15.63 6.77 -32.56
C SER A 131 -16.58 5.95 -33.42
N ASN A 132 -16.65 6.27 -34.71
CA ASN A 132 -17.42 5.51 -35.70
C ASN A 132 -16.75 4.18 -36.09
N THR A 133 -15.55 3.90 -35.57
CA THR A 133 -14.84 2.63 -35.85
C THR A 133 -15.31 1.56 -34.87
N SER A 134 -15.38 0.31 -35.34
CA SER A 134 -15.65 -0.84 -34.45
C SER A 134 -14.66 -0.86 -33.29
N LYS A 135 -15.18 -0.75 -32.06
CA LYS A 135 -14.39 -0.79 -30.81
C LYS A 135 -13.56 -2.07 -30.73
N ASN A 136 -14.11 -3.22 -31.14
CA ASN A 136 -13.39 -4.50 -31.16
C ASN A 136 -12.18 -4.44 -32.11
N ARG A 137 -12.30 -3.78 -33.27
CA ARG A 137 -11.18 -3.61 -34.20
C ARG A 137 -10.07 -2.74 -33.60
N VAL A 138 -10.42 -1.68 -32.88
CA VAL A 138 -9.45 -0.83 -32.18
C VAL A 138 -8.75 -1.63 -31.08
N ILE A 139 -9.51 -2.32 -30.22
CA ILE A 139 -8.98 -3.18 -29.16
C ILE A 139 -7.98 -4.19 -29.72
N LEU A 140 -8.31 -4.89 -30.80
CA LEU A 140 -7.40 -5.86 -31.43
C LEU A 140 -6.12 -5.22 -31.95
N ARG A 141 -6.22 -4.04 -32.57
CA ARG A 141 -5.05 -3.33 -33.09
C ARG A 141 -4.12 -2.92 -31.94
N GLU A 142 -4.66 -2.30 -30.90
CA GLU A 142 -3.87 -1.86 -29.75
C GLU A 142 -3.34 -3.04 -28.92
N THR A 143 -4.06 -4.16 -28.86
CA THR A 143 -3.59 -5.41 -28.25
C THR A 143 -2.35 -5.94 -28.99
N LYS A 144 -2.40 -5.97 -30.33
CA LYS A 144 -1.26 -6.37 -31.16
C LYS A 144 -0.07 -5.43 -30.99
N GLU A 145 -0.32 -4.13 -30.82
CA GLU A 145 0.72 -3.14 -30.53
C GLU A 145 1.42 -3.43 -29.20
N ILE A 146 0.67 -3.68 -28.12
CA ILE A 146 1.24 -4.07 -26.81
C ILE A 146 2.07 -5.35 -26.93
N PHE A 147 1.55 -6.38 -27.61
CA PHE A 147 2.29 -7.64 -27.79
C PHE A 147 3.58 -7.46 -28.60
N ALA A 148 3.54 -6.63 -29.65
CA ALA A 148 4.71 -6.31 -30.46
C ALA A 148 5.76 -5.55 -29.66
N VAL A 149 5.37 -4.55 -28.86
CA VAL A 149 6.29 -3.77 -28.02
C VAL A 149 6.92 -4.64 -26.93
N LEU A 150 6.14 -5.49 -26.26
CA LEU A 150 6.64 -6.45 -25.28
C LEU A 150 7.69 -7.39 -25.91
N THR A 151 7.40 -7.92 -27.10
CA THR A 151 8.32 -8.82 -27.82
C THR A 151 9.59 -8.08 -28.23
N ALA A 152 9.47 -6.85 -28.75
CA ALA A 152 10.61 -6.04 -29.17
C ALA A 152 11.53 -5.66 -28.00
N LEU A 153 10.96 -5.24 -26.87
CA LEU A 153 11.75 -4.92 -25.68
C LEU A 153 12.35 -6.18 -25.04
N ALA A 154 11.65 -7.33 -25.11
CA ALA A 154 12.22 -8.61 -24.69
C ALA A 154 13.45 -9.00 -25.51
N ILE A 155 13.45 -8.77 -26.83
CA ILE A 155 14.64 -8.95 -27.70
C ILE A 155 15.78 -8.02 -27.26
N ALA A 156 15.49 -6.75 -27.02
CA ALA A 156 16.50 -5.76 -26.61
C ALA A 156 17.16 -6.14 -25.28
N TYR A 157 16.39 -6.74 -24.37
CA TYR A 157 16.90 -7.20 -23.08
C TYR A 157 17.64 -8.55 -23.17
N ASN A 158 17.13 -9.50 -23.95
CA ASN A 158 17.78 -10.80 -24.18
C ASN A 158 17.52 -11.27 -25.63
N TYR A 159 18.57 -11.25 -26.43
CA TYR A 159 18.48 -11.54 -27.86
C TYR A 159 17.99 -12.96 -28.15
N ASP A 160 18.57 -13.97 -27.50
CA ASP A 160 18.20 -15.37 -27.72
C ASP A 160 16.75 -15.63 -27.30
N ALA A 161 16.33 -14.97 -26.23
CA ALA A 161 14.98 -15.04 -25.72
C ALA A 161 13.96 -14.49 -26.68
N GLY A 162 14.14 -13.23 -27.06
CA GLY A 162 13.23 -12.54 -27.93
C GLY A 162 13.25 -13.09 -29.35
N LYS A 163 14.37 -13.64 -29.82
CA LYS A 163 14.44 -14.32 -31.12
C LYS A 163 13.52 -15.54 -31.17
N LYS A 164 13.40 -16.30 -30.08
CA LYS A 164 12.41 -17.40 -29.99
C LYS A 164 10.98 -16.87 -30.08
N LEU A 165 10.66 -15.82 -29.32
CA LEU A 165 9.34 -15.18 -29.37
C LEU A 165 9.00 -14.68 -30.79
N LEU A 166 9.97 -14.10 -31.50
CA LEU A 166 9.80 -13.58 -32.86
C LEU A 166 9.63 -14.70 -33.90
N ASN A 167 10.39 -15.79 -33.77
CA ASN A 167 10.35 -16.91 -34.69
C ASN A 167 9.01 -17.65 -34.67
N GLU A 168 8.33 -17.66 -33.52
CA GLU A 168 7.05 -18.32 -33.36
C GLU A 168 5.91 -17.60 -34.10
N GLN A 169 6.09 -16.33 -34.53
CA GLN A 169 5.21 -15.50 -35.40
C GLN A 169 3.72 -15.36 -35.00
N ASP A 170 3.17 -16.23 -34.15
CA ASP A 170 1.79 -16.20 -33.67
C ASP A 170 1.75 -15.99 -32.14
N TYR A 171 0.69 -15.31 -31.68
CA TYR A 171 0.55 -14.96 -30.27
C TYR A 171 0.23 -16.16 -29.39
N TYR A 172 -0.34 -17.23 -29.96
CA TYR A 172 -0.77 -18.40 -29.21
C TYR A 172 0.42 -19.24 -28.76
N SER A 173 1.43 -19.42 -29.61
CA SER A 173 2.70 -20.08 -29.25
C SER A 173 3.37 -19.38 -28.06
N ASN A 174 3.33 -18.04 -28.05
CA ASN A 174 3.90 -17.19 -27.00
C ASN A 174 2.97 -16.90 -25.80
N ARG A 175 1.80 -17.53 -25.71
CA ARG A 175 0.76 -17.20 -24.71
C ARG A 175 1.27 -17.24 -23.27
N GLU A 176 2.12 -18.21 -22.92
CA GLU A 176 2.64 -18.35 -21.56
C GLU A 176 3.44 -17.11 -21.12
N PHE A 177 4.23 -16.54 -22.03
CA PHE A 177 4.98 -15.32 -21.77
C PHE A 177 4.03 -14.15 -21.48
N PHE A 178 3.02 -13.94 -22.32
CA PHE A 178 2.04 -12.85 -22.16
C PHE A 178 1.21 -13.01 -20.88
N CYS A 179 0.66 -14.19 -20.62
CA CYS A 179 -0.12 -14.44 -19.40
C CYS A 179 0.72 -14.21 -18.14
N ASN A 180 1.97 -14.68 -18.15
CA ASN A 180 2.87 -14.55 -17.01
C ASN A 180 3.26 -13.10 -16.75
N ILE A 181 3.63 -12.33 -17.79
CA ILE A 181 4.02 -10.93 -17.60
C ILE A 181 2.84 -10.08 -17.07
N PHE A 182 1.62 -10.31 -17.56
CA PHE A 182 0.43 -9.61 -17.06
C PHE A 182 0.03 -10.02 -15.63
N GLU A 183 0.22 -11.29 -15.26
CA GLU A 183 0.08 -11.73 -13.87
C GLU A 183 1.11 -11.06 -12.96
N ILE A 184 2.39 -11.03 -13.37
CA ILE A 184 3.46 -10.38 -12.62
C ILE A 184 3.14 -8.90 -12.37
N GLY A 185 2.60 -8.19 -13.38
CA GLY A 185 2.16 -6.80 -13.23
C GLY A 185 1.06 -6.63 -12.18
N ARG A 186 0.05 -7.49 -12.20
CA ARG A 186 -1.04 -7.49 -11.20
C ARG A 186 -0.54 -7.82 -9.80
N ARG A 187 0.25 -8.89 -9.67
CA ARG A 187 0.88 -9.28 -8.41
C ARG A 187 1.78 -8.20 -7.83
N TYR A 188 2.57 -7.52 -8.67
CA TYR A 188 3.41 -6.41 -8.23
C TYR A 188 2.60 -5.26 -7.65
N LYS A 189 1.50 -4.87 -8.31
CA LYS A 189 0.62 -3.79 -7.83
C LYS A 189 -0.03 -4.14 -6.50
N ILE A 190 -0.51 -5.38 -6.31
CA ILE A 190 -1.12 -5.80 -5.04
C ILE A 190 -0.10 -5.77 -3.91
N LEU A 191 1.15 -6.23 -4.17
CA LEU A 191 2.25 -6.17 -3.20
C LEU A 191 2.72 -4.74 -2.90
N ASN A 192 2.57 -3.82 -3.85
CA ASN A 192 3.07 -2.45 -3.77
C ASN A 192 1.99 -1.45 -4.23
N PRO A 193 0.93 -1.22 -3.43
CA PRO A 193 -0.21 -0.43 -3.87
C PRO A 193 0.12 1.01 -4.28
N ASP A 194 1.21 1.58 -3.76
CA ASP A 194 1.69 2.92 -4.13
C ASP A 194 2.42 3.01 -5.48
N ARG A 195 2.81 1.88 -6.09
CA ARG A 195 3.54 1.83 -7.37
C ARG A 195 2.59 1.70 -8.57
N MET A 196 3.12 1.83 -9.79
CA MET A 196 2.36 1.76 -11.07
C MET A 196 1.11 2.66 -11.16
N ARG A 197 1.16 3.88 -10.58
CA ARG A 197 -0.01 4.78 -10.50
C ARG A 197 -0.60 5.15 -11.88
N SER A 198 0.25 5.40 -12.86
CA SER A 198 -0.16 5.81 -14.22
C SER A 198 -0.34 4.65 -15.20
N SER A 199 0.23 3.48 -14.92
CA SER A 199 0.31 2.35 -15.85
C SER A 199 -0.65 1.20 -15.49
N TYR A 200 -1.00 1.02 -14.22
CA TYR A 200 -1.81 -0.11 -13.79
C TYR A 200 -3.26 -0.06 -14.30
N GLY A 201 -3.87 1.13 -14.34
CA GLY A 201 -5.21 1.29 -14.91
C GLY A 201 -5.26 0.86 -16.38
N LYS A 202 -4.22 1.19 -17.16
CA LYS A 202 -4.09 0.73 -18.55
C LYS A 202 -4.01 -0.79 -18.63
N LEU A 203 -3.21 -1.43 -17.76
CA LEU A 203 -3.11 -2.89 -17.70
C LEU A 203 -4.47 -3.54 -17.44
N ILE A 204 -5.19 -3.08 -16.42
CA ILE A 204 -6.50 -3.65 -16.07
C ILE A 204 -7.51 -3.43 -17.20
N TYR A 205 -7.56 -2.24 -17.78
CA TYR A 205 -8.49 -1.95 -18.89
C TYR A 205 -8.16 -2.74 -20.15
N PHE A 206 -6.89 -2.94 -20.44
CA PHE A 206 -6.43 -3.88 -21.46
C PHE A 206 -6.93 -5.30 -21.16
N LEU A 207 -6.72 -5.80 -19.94
CA LEU A 207 -7.15 -7.15 -19.56
C LEU A 207 -8.67 -7.33 -19.62
N MET A 208 -9.44 -6.35 -19.13
CA MET A 208 -10.90 -6.31 -19.25
C MET A 208 -11.37 -6.42 -20.70
N ASP A 209 -10.71 -5.74 -21.64
CA ASP A 209 -11.05 -5.82 -23.06
C ASP A 209 -10.70 -7.16 -23.69
N THR A 210 -9.54 -7.73 -23.33
CA THR A 210 -9.12 -9.05 -23.81
C THR A 210 -9.97 -10.18 -23.25
N GLN A 211 -10.80 -9.93 -22.21
CA GLN A 211 -11.79 -10.91 -21.76
C GLN A 211 -13.04 -11.01 -22.65
N LYS A 212 -13.25 -10.08 -23.59
CA LYS A 212 -14.39 -10.13 -24.53
C LYS A 212 -14.28 -11.39 -25.42
N PRO A 213 -15.35 -12.18 -25.61
CA PRO A 213 -15.28 -13.42 -26.39
C PRO A 213 -14.78 -13.25 -27.81
N GLU A 214 -15.19 -12.16 -28.47
CA GLU A 214 -14.78 -11.84 -29.83
C GLU A 214 -13.27 -11.58 -29.93
N ILE A 215 -12.67 -11.09 -28.84
CA ILE A 215 -11.23 -10.84 -28.74
C ILE A 215 -10.50 -12.13 -28.38
N LYS A 216 -11.01 -12.89 -27.40
CA LYS A 216 -10.46 -14.20 -27.01
C LYS A 216 -10.41 -15.18 -28.19
N GLU A 217 -11.47 -15.22 -29.00
CA GLU A 217 -11.56 -16.09 -30.17
C GLU A 217 -10.46 -15.75 -31.19
N ILE A 218 -10.15 -14.47 -31.38
CA ILE A 218 -9.09 -14.04 -32.31
C ILE A 218 -7.70 -14.27 -31.74
N LEU A 219 -7.52 -14.11 -30.42
CA LEU A 219 -6.25 -14.36 -29.75
C LEU A 219 -5.97 -15.86 -29.61
N ASN A 220 -6.99 -16.72 -29.59
CA ASN A 220 -6.94 -18.16 -29.31
C ASN A 220 -6.43 -18.54 -27.89
N PHE A 221 -6.28 -17.59 -26.97
CA PHE A 221 -5.94 -17.88 -25.57
C PHE A 221 -6.50 -16.82 -24.62
N ASN A 222 -6.52 -17.14 -23.32
CA ASN A 222 -6.88 -16.19 -22.27
C ASN A 222 -5.63 -15.46 -21.75
N THR A 223 -5.62 -14.14 -21.83
CA THR A 223 -4.54 -13.28 -21.29
C THR A 223 -4.52 -13.22 -19.76
N VAL A 224 -5.63 -13.54 -19.10
CA VAL A 224 -5.79 -13.48 -17.64
C VAL A 224 -5.64 -14.87 -17.04
N VAL A 225 -4.75 -14.97 -16.05
CA VAL A 225 -4.54 -16.15 -15.21
C VAL A 225 -4.65 -15.77 -13.72
N PRO A 226 -5.05 -16.67 -12.80
CA PRO A 226 -5.18 -16.31 -11.38
C PRO A 226 -3.83 -15.90 -10.76
N VAL A 227 -3.77 -14.82 -9.98
CA VAL A 227 -2.53 -14.36 -9.31
C VAL A 227 -1.91 -15.49 -8.47
N ASN A 228 -0.58 -15.61 -8.53
CA ASN A 228 0.16 -16.58 -7.74
C ASN A 228 0.29 -16.10 -6.28
N THR A 229 -0.26 -16.89 -5.37
CA THR A 229 -0.35 -16.61 -3.93
C THR A 229 0.51 -17.57 -3.13
N VAL A 230 0.81 -17.21 -1.88
CA VAL A 230 1.55 -18.09 -0.96
C VAL A 230 0.86 -19.46 -0.85
N TYR A 231 -0.47 -19.48 -0.75
CA TYR A 231 -1.24 -20.73 -0.70
C TYR A 231 -1.11 -21.54 -1.99
N THR A 232 -1.34 -20.94 -3.16
CA THR A 232 -1.30 -21.68 -4.43
C THR A 232 0.10 -22.18 -4.77
N PHE A 233 1.14 -21.48 -4.33
CA PHE A 233 2.51 -21.92 -4.40
C PHE A 233 2.80 -23.11 -3.46
N LEU A 234 2.46 -22.99 -2.17
CA LEU A 234 2.69 -24.05 -1.17
C LEU A 234 1.86 -25.31 -1.42
N GLN A 235 0.65 -25.18 -1.98
CA GLN A 235 -0.23 -26.29 -2.33
C GLN A 235 0.43 -27.25 -3.33
N ARG A 236 1.31 -26.74 -4.20
CA ARG A 236 2.00 -27.54 -5.23
C ARG A 236 3.30 -28.17 -4.74
N LYS A 237 3.70 -27.86 -3.51
CA LYS A 237 4.95 -28.31 -2.91
C LYS A 237 4.66 -29.41 -1.91
N LYS A 238 5.46 -30.47 -1.92
CA LYS A 238 5.31 -31.57 -0.95
C LYS A 238 5.41 -31.03 0.47
N ASN A 239 4.41 -31.32 1.31
CA ASN A 239 4.28 -30.79 2.69
C ASN A 239 4.18 -29.25 2.82
N GLY A 240 4.05 -28.48 1.74
CA GLY A 240 4.06 -27.01 1.80
C GLY A 240 2.95 -26.42 2.67
N LEU A 241 1.73 -26.96 2.58
CA LEU A 241 0.61 -26.47 3.40
C LEU A 241 0.79 -26.72 4.91
N LYS A 242 1.64 -27.67 5.32
CA LYS A 242 1.92 -27.91 6.75
C LYS A 242 2.69 -26.77 7.40
N LEU A 243 3.38 -25.93 6.61
CA LEU A 243 4.05 -24.72 7.07
C LEU A 243 3.04 -23.72 7.67
N LEU A 244 1.86 -23.59 7.04
CA LEU A 244 0.84 -22.62 7.43
C LEU A 244 0.18 -22.93 8.78
N ASN A 245 0.31 -24.17 9.26
CA ASN A 245 -0.24 -24.62 10.53
C ASN A 245 0.80 -24.61 11.67
N ASP A 246 2.04 -24.17 11.42
CA ASP A 246 3.08 -24.15 12.46
C ASP A 246 2.89 -22.97 13.42
N PRO A 247 2.84 -23.18 14.76
CA PRO A 247 2.67 -22.10 15.72
C PRO A 247 3.78 -21.03 15.70
N ASN A 248 4.99 -21.37 15.22
CA ASN A 248 6.08 -20.40 15.10
C ASN A 248 5.93 -19.48 13.90
N LEU A 249 4.97 -19.74 13.00
CA LEU A 249 4.67 -18.86 11.87
C LEU A 249 4.35 -17.44 12.35
N LYS A 250 3.57 -17.30 13.43
CA LYS A 250 3.20 -15.99 14.00
C LYS A 250 4.40 -15.10 14.32
N HIS A 251 5.48 -15.70 14.83
CA HIS A 251 6.70 -14.99 15.18
C HIS A 251 7.54 -14.68 13.93
N ALA A 252 7.57 -15.59 12.96
CA ALA A 252 8.32 -15.41 11.72
C ALA A 252 7.76 -14.27 10.84
N ILE A 253 6.45 -14.02 10.90
CA ILE A 253 5.76 -12.99 10.09
C ILE A 253 5.40 -11.73 10.89
N GLN A 254 5.88 -11.61 12.11
CA GLN A 254 5.57 -10.48 12.99
C GLN A 254 6.13 -9.18 12.41
N CYS A 255 5.29 -8.15 12.32
CA CYS A 255 5.72 -6.78 12.03
C CYS A 255 6.31 -6.17 13.30
N ILE A 256 7.54 -5.65 13.20
CA ILE A 256 8.24 -5.03 14.34
C ILE A 256 8.01 -3.52 14.24
N ILE A 257 7.32 -2.97 15.23
CA ILE A 257 7.02 -1.53 15.31
C ILE A 257 7.94 -0.94 16.38
N PRO A 258 8.83 0.02 16.03
CA PRO A 258 9.79 0.57 16.97
C PRO A 258 9.21 1.61 17.93
N GLU A 259 8.02 2.15 17.64
CA GLU A 259 7.39 3.20 18.46
C GLU A 259 7.15 2.72 19.90
N ASN A 260 7.52 3.55 20.87
CA ASN A 260 7.41 3.31 22.32
C ASN A 260 8.16 2.07 22.83
N LYS A 261 9.16 1.56 22.09
CA LYS A 261 9.98 0.42 22.53
C LYS A 261 11.44 0.82 22.73
N SER A 262 12.07 0.21 23.72
CA SER A 262 13.51 0.31 23.90
C SER A 262 14.26 -0.47 22.81
N ARG A 263 15.50 -0.08 22.51
CA ARG A 263 16.36 -0.82 21.56
C ARG A 263 16.52 -2.30 21.95
N GLY A 264 16.58 -2.61 23.25
CA GLY A 264 16.69 -3.99 23.74
C GLY A 264 15.44 -4.84 23.49
N GLU A 265 14.25 -4.25 23.59
CA GLU A 265 12.99 -4.94 23.26
C GLU A 265 12.87 -5.20 21.75
N ILE A 266 13.26 -4.22 20.94
CA ILE A 266 13.30 -4.36 19.47
C ILE A 266 14.26 -5.49 19.09
N ASP A 267 15.48 -5.49 19.64
CA ASP A 267 16.48 -6.55 19.38
C ASP A 267 15.97 -7.94 19.80
N MET A 268 15.22 -8.02 20.90
CA MET A 268 14.62 -9.28 21.35
C MET A 268 13.54 -9.77 20.37
N GLU A 269 12.68 -8.88 19.87
CA GLU A 269 11.67 -9.21 18.85
C GLU A 269 12.31 -9.66 17.53
N ILE A 270 13.36 -8.96 17.09
CA ILE A 270 14.14 -9.32 15.88
C ILE A 270 14.73 -10.72 16.04
N ARG A 271 15.41 -11.01 17.15
CA ARG A 271 16.00 -12.34 17.41
C ARG A 271 14.93 -13.43 17.41
N LYS A 272 13.80 -13.19 18.08
CA LYS A 272 12.69 -14.14 18.14
C LYS A 272 12.12 -14.44 16.75
N LYS A 273 12.01 -13.42 15.90
CA LYS A 273 11.58 -13.55 14.49
C LYS A 273 12.59 -14.34 13.67
N GLU A 274 13.87 -14.01 13.75
CA GLU A 274 14.94 -14.72 13.03
C GLU A 274 15.03 -16.20 13.43
N ASP A 275 14.94 -16.48 14.73
CA ASP A 275 14.99 -17.85 15.24
C ASP A 275 13.77 -18.67 14.77
N ALA A 276 12.59 -18.05 14.72
CA ALA A 276 11.39 -18.66 14.15
C ALA A 276 11.56 -18.96 12.65
N ILE A 277 12.12 -18.02 11.86
CA ILE A 277 12.40 -18.24 10.44
C ILE A 277 13.38 -19.41 10.26
N LYS A 278 14.52 -19.41 10.97
CA LYS A 278 15.52 -20.50 10.92
C LYS A 278 14.90 -21.85 11.27
N TYR A 279 14.06 -21.91 12.31
CA TYR A 279 13.35 -23.12 12.69
C TYR A 279 12.43 -23.62 11.58
N LEU A 280 11.62 -22.75 10.97
CA LEU A 280 10.68 -23.13 9.92
C LEU A 280 11.41 -23.60 8.65
N VAL A 281 12.47 -22.91 8.25
CA VAL A 281 13.32 -23.30 7.11
C VAL A 281 13.92 -24.68 7.34
N ASN A 282 14.52 -24.92 8.51
CA ASN A 282 15.15 -26.20 8.83
C ASN A 282 14.14 -27.37 8.93
N LYS A 283 12.93 -27.11 9.44
CA LYS A 283 11.91 -28.15 9.65
C LYS A 283 11.18 -28.54 8.37
N TYR A 284 10.88 -27.57 7.50
CA TYR A 284 10.03 -27.78 6.33
C TYR A 284 10.80 -27.87 5.01
N SER A 285 12.09 -27.51 4.99
CA SER A 285 12.91 -27.73 3.80
C SER A 285 13.09 -29.22 3.57
N THR A 286 12.63 -29.70 2.41
CA THR A 286 12.87 -31.08 1.97
C THR A 286 14.18 -31.20 1.18
N VAL A 287 14.76 -30.06 0.78
CA VAL A 287 16.04 -29.97 0.05
C VAL A 287 17.04 -29.20 0.89
N HIS A 288 17.97 -29.91 1.54
CA HIS A 288 19.18 -29.26 2.05
C HIS A 288 20.11 -29.06 0.85
N SER A 289 20.11 -27.85 0.29
CA SER A 289 21.01 -27.50 -0.81
C SER A 289 22.46 -27.73 -0.39
N THR A 290 23.08 -28.79 -0.91
CA THR A 290 24.54 -28.87 -1.03
C THR A 290 24.99 -27.76 -1.96
N ALA A 291 25.89 -26.90 -1.46
CA ALA A 291 26.54 -25.84 -2.19
C ALA A 291 26.99 -26.29 -3.59
N GLY A 292 26.42 -25.68 -4.64
CA GLY A 292 26.81 -25.91 -6.03
C GLY A 292 25.70 -26.45 -6.90
N ARG A 293 24.78 -25.59 -7.34
CA ARG A 293 24.07 -25.79 -8.61
C ARG A 293 24.18 -24.54 -9.46
N MET A 294 24.79 -24.73 -10.63
CA MET A 294 24.92 -23.71 -11.67
C MET A 294 23.57 -23.03 -11.93
N LEU A 295 23.60 -21.71 -12.00
CA LEU A 295 22.51 -20.86 -12.45
C LEU A 295 22.18 -21.21 -13.91
N ASN A 296 21.22 -22.11 -14.11
CA ASN A 296 20.66 -22.35 -15.44
C ASN A 296 19.70 -21.20 -15.78
N PHE A 297 20.25 -20.18 -16.46
CA PHE A 297 19.59 -18.93 -16.85
C PHE A 297 18.55 -19.07 -18.00
N SER A 298 17.78 -20.16 -18.04
CA SER A 298 16.70 -20.29 -19.03
C SER A 298 15.40 -19.73 -18.48
N PHE A 299 15.11 -18.46 -18.77
CA PHE A 299 13.81 -17.82 -18.53
C PHE A 299 12.63 -18.53 -19.23
N LEU A 300 12.90 -19.52 -20.10
CA LEU A 300 11.94 -20.39 -20.80
C LEU A 300 11.73 -21.76 -20.16
N HIS A 301 12.33 -22.09 -19.00
CA HIS A 301 12.12 -23.40 -18.39
C HIS A 301 11.70 -23.41 -16.92
N ARG A 302 10.52 -24.04 -16.73
CA ARG A 302 9.75 -24.39 -15.52
C ARG A 302 8.88 -23.24 -14.93
N ASN A 303 7.91 -22.83 -15.74
CA ASN A 303 6.88 -21.82 -15.43
C ASN A 303 5.83 -22.30 -14.41
N PHE A 304 5.24 -21.36 -13.66
CA PHE A 304 4.08 -21.61 -12.80
C PHE A 304 2.85 -22.09 -13.59
N TYR A 305 2.71 -21.73 -14.88
CA TYR A 305 1.56 -22.13 -15.72
C TYR A 305 1.83 -23.23 -16.75
N SER A 306 3.09 -23.62 -17.01
CA SER A 306 3.38 -24.66 -18.01
C SER A 306 2.79 -26.03 -17.64
N LYS A 307 2.54 -26.27 -16.34
CA LYS A 307 1.87 -27.50 -15.84
C LYS A 307 0.33 -27.42 -15.89
N LEU A 308 -0.27 -26.23 -16.00
CA LEU A 308 -1.72 -26.04 -16.07
C LEU A 308 -2.26 -26.25 -17.49
N CYS A 309 -1.45 -25.96 -18.51
CA CYS A 309 -1.84 -26.13 -19.91
C CYS A 309 -1.53 -27.52 -20.49
N SER A 310 -0.86 -28.42 -19.76
CA SER A 310 -0.51 -29.76 -20.25
C SER A 310 -1.59 -30.83 -19.98
N HIS A 311 -2.83 -30.44 -19.65
CA HIS A 311 -3.85 -31.39 -19.19
C HIS A 311 -4.54 -32.23 -20.29
N ASN A 312 -3.98 -32.32 -21.50
CA ASN A 312 -4.52 -33.12 -22.61
C ASN A 312 -3.58 -34.24 -23.11
N SER A 313 -2.61 -34.68 -22.32
CA SER A 313 -1.87 -35.90 -22.62
C SER A 313 -1.91 -36.85 -21.43
N ASP A 314 -2.65 -37.95 -21.62
CA ASP A 314 -2.67 -39.14 -20.78
C ASP A 314 -1.28 -39.77 -20.72
N ASP A 315 -0.39 -39.26 -19.88
CA ASP A 315 0.86 -39.93 -19.55
C ASP A 315 1.00 -40.04 -18.03
N ASP A 316 0.58 -41.21 -17.54
CA ASP A 316 0.56 -41.69 -16.16
C ASP A 316 1.98 -41.99 -15.68
N SER A 317 2.84 -40.95 -15.62
CA SER A 317 4.15 -41.02 -14.99
C SER A 317 4.11 -40.29 -13.65
N THR A 318 4.29 -41.07 -12.58
CA THR A 318 4.45 -40.68 -11.17
C THR A 318 5.00 -39.26 -11.01
N SER A 319 4.10 -38.28 -10.86
CA SER A 319 4.48 -36.89 -10.72
C SER A 319 4.92 -36.63 -9.28
N ASP A 320 6.21 -36.80 -8.99
CA ASP A 320 6.78 -36.32 -7.74
C ASP A 320 6.52 -34.80 -7.63
N ASP A 321 5.68 -34.41 -6.68
CA ASP A 321 5.44 -33.00 -6.37
C ASP A 321 6.77 -32.31 -6.09
N PRO A 322 7.02 -31.12 -6.67
CA PRO A 322 8.28 -30.42 -6.49
C PRO A 322 8.57 -30.22 -5.00
N GLU A 323 9.80 -30.53 -4.63
CA GLU A 323 10.31 -30.36 -3.27
C GLU A 323 10.33 -28.87 -2.86
N LEU A 324 10.18 -28.63 -1.55
CA LEU A 324 10.19 -27.30 -0.95
C LEU A 324 11.61 -26.97 -0.48
N SER A 325 12.21 -25.94 -1.07
CA SER A 325 13.55 -25.48 -0.69
C SER A 325 13.51 -24.46 0.44
N GLY A 326 14.65 -24.22 1.10
CA GLY A 326 14.78 -23.15 2.10
C GLY A 326 14.43 -21.76 1.54
N GLU A 327 14.91 -21.43 0.34
CA GLU A 327 14.59 -20.17 -0.35
C GLU A 327 13.08 -20.03 -0.64
N ASP A 328 12.41 -21.13 -1.00
CA ASP A 328 10.96 -21.15 -1.21
C ASP A 328 10.19 -20.82 0.08
N ILE A 329 10.66 -21.33 1.22
CA ILE A 329 10.08 -21.08 2.54
C ILE A 329 10.29 -19.61 2.92
N GLU A 330 11.52 -19.12 2.83
CA GLU A 330 11.84 -17.72 3.11
C GLU A 330 10.99 -16.78 2.26
N LYS A 331 10.87 -17.05 0.95
CA LYS A 331 10.02 -16.26 0.04
C LYS A 331 8.56 -16.23 0.49
N CYS A 332 8.00 -17.35 0.95
CA CYS A 332 6.64 -17.42 1.50
C CYS A 332 6.52 -16.61 2.80
N LEU A 333 7.47 -16.77 3.73
CA LEU A 333 7.49 -16.06 5.01
C LEU A 333 7.60 -14.55 4.81
N TYR A 334 8.49 -14.10 3.91
CA TYR A 334 8.63 -12.68 3.56
C TYR A 334 7.36 -12.14 2.90
N SER A 335 6.68 -12.92 2.05
CA SER A 335 5.41 -12.48 1.43
C SER A 335 4.32 -12.27 2.49
N LEU A 336 4.21 -13.19 3.47
CA LEU A 336 3.26 -13.06 4.59
C LEU A 336 3.64 -11.91 5.54
N ASN A 337 4.93 -11.69 5.77
CA ASN A 337 5.42 -10.55 6.54
C ASN A 337 5.12 -9.22 5.83
N ASP A 338 5.31 -9.14 4.51
CA ASP A 338 4.97 -7.96 3.71
C ASP A 338 3.46 -7.64 3.80
N TYR A 339 2.61 -8.66 3.81
CA TYR A 339 1.16 -8.49 4.04
C TYR A 339 0.87 -7.83 5.40
N ASN A 340 1.44 -8.36 6.48
CA ASN A 340 1.24 -7.81 7.83
C ASN A 340 1.80 -6.38 7.94
N THR A 341 3.00 -6.16 7.40
CA THR A 341 3.66 -4.85 7.41
C THR A 341 2.83 -3.83 6.64
N ASN A 342 2.32 -4.19 5.46
CA ASN A 342 1.46 -3.31 4.67
C ASN A 342 0.17 -2.97 5.42
N ILE A 343 -0.51 -3.94 6.04
CA ILE A 343 -1.72 -3.63 6.84
C ILE A 343 -1.41 -2.62 7.95
N VAL A 344 -0.29 -2.80 8.66
CA VAL A 344 0.16 -1.87 9.72
C VAL A 344 0.40 -0.47 9.15
N ILE A 345 1.11 -0.35 8.01
CA ILE A 345 1.39 0.94 7.36
C ILE A 345 0.10 1.71 7.05
N TYR A 346 -0.95 1.03 6.60
CA TYR A 346 -2.22 1.69 6.27
C TYR A 346 -3.06 2.06 7.51
N ILE A 347 -2.95 1.27 8.59
CA ILE A 347 -3.75 1.47 9.80
C ILE A 347 -3.09 2.46 10.78
N LEU A 348 -1.76 2.48 10.87
CA LEU A 348 -1.04 3.27 11.86
C LEU A 348 -1.38 4.78 11.80
N PRO A 349 -1.40 5.44 10.63
CA PRO A 349 -1.82 6.84 10.54
C PRO A 349 -3.24 7.07 11.03
N ILE A 350 -4.15 6.12 10.79
CA ILE A 350 -5.55 6.19 11.22
C ILE A 350 -5.63 6.09 12.75
N ASN A 351 -4.91 5.14 13.36
CA ASN A 351 -4.82 5.00 14.81
C ASN A 351 -4.28 6.29 15.46
N LYS A 352 -3.23 6.89 14.90
CA LYS A 352 -2.69 8.16 15.39
C LYS A 352 -3.70 9.30 15.28
N MET A 353 -4.46 9.39 14.18
CA MET A 353 -5.51 10.40 14.03
C MET A 353 -6.67 10.18 15.01
N ILE A 354 -7.04 8.93 15.28
CA ILE A 354 -8.02 8.60 16.33
C ILE A 354 -7.50 9.07 17.69
N HIS A 355 -6.24 8.76 18.02
CA HIS A 355 -5.63 9.18 19.28
C HIS A 355 -5.59 10.71 19.40
N LEU A 356 -5.23 11.44 18.34
CA LEU A 356 -5.27 12.90 18.32
C LEU A 356 -6.69 13.44 18.51
N LEU A 357 -7.71 12.81 17.92
CA LEU A 357 -9.11 13.20 18.13
C LEU A 357 -9.54 12.97 19.59
N THR A 358 -9.32 11.77 20.13
CA THR A 358 -9.82 11.38 21.46
C THR A 358 -9.09 12.03 22.61
N THR A 359 -7.83 12.44 22.41
CA THR A 359 -7.00 13.05 23.47
C THR A 359 -7.12 14.57 23.49
N ASN A 360 -7.41 15.21 22.35
CA ASN A 360 -7.46 16.68 22.27
C ASN A 360 -8.89 17.24 22.23
N TYR A 361 -9.93 16.41 22.09
CA TYR A 361 -11.32 16.84 22.01
C TYR A 361 -12.23 15.98 22.90
N HIS A 362 -13.09 16.64 23.69
CA HIS A 362 -14.13 15.96 24.45
C HIS A 362 -15.31 15.61 23.51
N PRO A 363 -15.96 14.43 23.62
CA PRO A 363 -17.00 14.01 22.66
C PRO A 363 -18.26 14.87 22.65
N VAL A 364 -18.50 15.67 23.69
CA VAL A 364 -19.74 16.46 23.87
C VAL A 364 -19.48 17.93 24.17
N ASN A 365 -18.36 18.25 24.81
CA ASN A 365 -18.11 19.58 25.37
C ASN A 365 -17.09 20.31 24.48
N PRO A 366 -17.49 21.35 23.73
CA PRO A 366 -16.57 22.11 22.88
C PRO A 366 -15.61 23.02 23.66
N ASN A 367 -15.79 23.16 24.99
CA ASN A 367 -14.93 23.98 25.87
C ASN A 367 -14.64 23.23 27.18
N PRO A 368 -13.86 22.14 27.16
CA PRO A 368 -13.52 21.43 28.39
C PRO A 368 -12.60 22.29 29.28
N LEU A 369 -12.85 22.30 30.59
CA LEU A 369 -11.97 22.97 31.57
C LEU A 369 -10.57 22.29 31.62
N ASN A 370 -10.52 20.99 31.33
CA ASN A 370 -9.30 20.23 31.13
C ASN A 370 -9.51 19.22 29.98
N PRO A 371 -8.78 19.33 28.85
CA PRO A 371 -8.90 18.40 27.72
C PRO A 371 -8.64 16.93 28.08
N ASN A 372 -7.86 16.67 29.14
CA ASN A 372 -7.46 15.34 29.57
C ASN A 372 -8.39 14.73 30.65
N ASP A 373 -9.41 15.45 31.10
CA ASP A 373 -10.35 14.98 32.12
C ASP A 373 -11.71 14.62 31.48
N PRO A 374 -12.03 13.31 31.33
CA PRO A 374 -13.28 12.86 30.73
C PRO A 374 -14.53 13.20 31.56
N ASP A 375 -14.37 13.62 32.82
CA ASP A 375 -15.46 14.02 33.71
C ASP A 375 -15.62 15.55 33.84
N SER A 376 -14.86 16.35 33.07
CA SER A 376 -14.96 17.81 33.04
C SER A 376 -16.21 18.32 32.29
N ALA A 377 -17.38 17.96 32.81
CA ALA A 377 -18.70 18.30 32.26
C ALA A 377 -19.22 19.68 32.72
N GLU A 378 -18.51 20.40 33.59
CA GLU A 378 -18.96 21.72 34.03
C GLU A 378 -18.63 22.81 33.01
N TYR A 379 -19.69 23.42 32.48
CA TYR A 379 -19.66 24.64 31.68
C TYR A 379 -18.95 25.75 32.48
N SER A 380 -17.94 26.38 31.89
CA SER A 380 -17.45 27.67 32.40
C SER A 380 -18.51 28.74 32.12
N ASP A 381 -19.40 29.00 33.08
CA ASP A 381 -20.39 30.08 33.03
C ASP A 381 -19.77 31.47 33.26
N TYR A 382 -18.46 31.52 33.49
CA TYR A 382 -17.70 32.77 33.67
C TYR A 382 -16.93 33.14 32.40
N PRO A 383 -17.02 34.40 31.93
CA PRO A 383 -16.03 34.92 31.01
C PRO A 383 -14.67 34.83 31.71
N VAL A 384 -13.67 34.28 31.04
CA VAL A 384 -12.28 34.38 31.49
C VAL A 384 -11.94 35.87 31.44
N ASP A 385 -12.07 36.54 32.59
CA ASP A 385 -11.75 37.96 32.78
C ASP A 385 -10.24 38.11 32.64
N GLY A 386 -9.84 38.38 31.40
CA GLY A 386 -8.44 38.37 30.97
C GLY A 386 -8.30 38.28 29.46
N ALA A 387 -9.30 38.79 28.72
CA ALA A 387 -9.21 38.99 27.28
C ALA A 387 -8.17 40.07 26.96
N ILE A 388 -6.90 39.70 27.03
CA ILE A 388 -5.85 40.42 26.31
C ILE A 388 -5.83 39.82 24.90
N LEU A 389 -6.42 40.58 23.97
CA LEU A 389 -6.45 40.39 22.52
C LEU A 389 -7.28 39.21 21.98
N GLY A 390 -8.58 39.45 21.72
CA GLY A 390 -9.25 38.96 20.49
C GLY A 390 -9.35 37.46 20.16
N TYR A 391 -9.28 36.52 21.10
CA TYR A 391 -9.26 35.08 20.79
C TYR A 391 -10.44 34.32 21.42
N SER A 392 -11.33 33.76 20.57
CA SER A 392 -12.59 33.09 20.94
C SER A 392 -12.40 31.62 21.34
N GLY A 393 -13.30 31.09 22.18
CA GLY A 393 -13.42 29.67 22.56
C GLY A 393 -13.87 28.74 21.43
N ASP A 394 -13.31 28.91 20.23
CA ASP A 394 -13.57 28.10 19.04
C ASP A 394 -12.49 27.02 18.83
N GLU A 395 -11.44 26.97 19.66
CA GLU A 395 -10.24 26.15 19.45
C GLU A 395 -10.52 24.65 19.47
N TYR A 396 -11.45 24.22 20.33
CA TYR A 396 -11.84 22.81 20.51
C TYR A 396 -13.24 22.51 19.95
N ASP A 397 -13.99 23.53 19.51
CA ASP A 397 -15.27 23.30 18.87
C ASP A 397 -15.03 22.59 17.52
N LEU A 398 -15.90 21.66 17.14
CA LEU A 398 -15.85 20.95 15.86
C LEU A 398 -17.11 21.25 15.04
N SER A 399 -17.96 22.18 15.49
CA SER A 399 -19.19 22.50 14.79
C SER A 399 -18.91 23.01 13.38
N ILE A 400 -19.72 22.53 12.42
CA ILE A 400 -19.69 22.96 11.02
C ILE A 400 -21.10 23.37 10.61
N ARG A 401 -21.19 24.42 9.80
CA ARG A 401 -22.46 24.97 9.33
C ARG A 401 -22.52 24.94 7.81
N TYR A 402 -23.64 24.46 7.29
CA TYR A 402 -23.88 24.42 5.86
C TYR A 402 -23.67 25.80 5.23
N GLY A 403 -22.91 25.84 4.12
CA GLY A 403 -22.62 27.06 3.36
C GLY A 403 -21.55 27.96 3.97
N ARG A 404 -21.03 27.63 5.16
CA ARG A 404 -19.92 28.35 5.80
C ARG A 404 -18.60 27.63 5.51
N ASP A 405 -17.58 28.37 5.10
CA ASP A 405 -16.22 27.87 4.83
C ASP A 405 -16.19 26.66 3.85
N GLY A 406 -17.18 26.57 2.96
CA GLY A 406 -17.33 25.50 1.97
C GLY A 406 -18.05 24.24 2.45
N SER A 407 -18.44 24.16 3.73
CA SER A 407 -19.12 23.00 4.30
C SER A 407 -20.45 22.71 3.61
N ARG A 408 -20.70 21.43 3.34
CA ARG A 408 -21.97 20.92 2.79
C ARG A 408 -22.79 20.17 3.84
N LEU A 409 -22.27 20.04 5.06
CA LEU A 409 -22.95 19.43 6.20
C LEU A 409 -23.22 20.48 7.28
N ASN A 410 -24.18 20.16 8.15
CA ASN A 410 -24.51 20.99 9.32
C ASN A 410 -24.49 20.10 10.57
N HIS A 411 -23.42 20.18 11.35
CA HIS A 411 -23.18 19.36 12.53
C HIS A 411 -22.85 20.25 13.74
N THR A 412 -23.44 19.92 14.88
CA THR A 412 -22.97 20.35 16.19
C THR A 412 -21.62 19.69 16.51
N HIS A 413 -20.92 20.19 17.53
CA HIS A 413 -19.63 19.64 17.96
C HIS A 413 -19.66 18.13 18.17
N ASP A 414 -20.60 17.64 18.99
CA ASP A 414 -20.79 16.23 19.33
C ASP A 414 -21.05 15.38 18.08
N LYS A 415 -21.86 15.91 17.16
CA LYS A 415 -22.17 15.24 15.90
C LYS A 415 -20.96 15.19 14.97
N GLN A 416 -20.17 16.26 14.87
CA GLN A 416 -18.96 16.25 14.05
C GLN A 416 -17.89 15.32 14.64
N TYR A 417 -17.65 15.39 15.96
CA TYR A 417 -16.73 14.49 16.65
C TYR A 417 -17.04 13.02 16.34
N ASN A 418 -18.31 12.62 16.54
CA ASN A 418 -18.74 11.24 16.28
C ASN A 418 -18.67 10.89 14.79
N TYR A 419 -18.97 11.82 13.88
CA TYR A 419 -18.86 11.60 12.45
C TYR A 419 -17.41 11.34 12.00
N VAL A 420 -16.45 12.11 12.52
CA VAL A 420 -15.01 11.93 12.27
C VAL A 420 -14.55 10.59 12.85
N TYR A 421 -14.86 10.32 14.12
CA TYR A 421 -14.48 9.07 14.80
C TYR A 421 -15.00 7.82 14.08
N GLN A 422 -16.29 7.83 13.68
CA GLN A 422 -16.91 6.76 12.88
C GLN A 422 -16.22 6.58 11.52
N THR A 423 -15.83 7.68 10.88
CA THR A 423 -15.12 7.64 9.59
C THR A 423 -13.74 7.00 9.74
N LEU A 424 -12.95 7.41 10.73
CA LEU A 424 -11.62 6.87 10.97
C LEU A 424 -11.68 5.38 11.32
N LEU A 425 -12.65 4.95 12.13
CA LEU A 425 -12.86 3.53 12.42
C LEU A 425 -13.28 2.72 11.19
N LEU A 426 -14.13 3.30 10.33
CA LEU A 426 -14.48 2.68 9.06
C LEU A 426 -13.25 2.52 8.16
N TRP A 427 -12.44 3.57 8.03
CA TRP A 427 -11.19 3.53 7.27
C TRP A 427 -10.20 2.48 7.81
N LYS A 428 -10.08 2.35 9.14
CA LYS A 428 -9.26 1.31 9.79
C LYS A 428 -9.70 -0.09 9.35
N GLU A 429 -11.01 -0.37 9.40
CA GLU A 429 -11.55 -1.68 9.01
C GLU A 429 -11.44 -1.95 7.49
N ILE A 430 -11.59 -0.93 6.64
CA ILE A 430 -11.35 -1.04 5.20
C ILE A 430 -9.89 -1.40 4.93
N CYS A 431 -8.95 -0.68 5.54
CA CYS A 431 -7.52 -0.93 5.38
C CYS A 431 -7.10 -2.32 5.91
N THR A 432 -7.74 -2.79 6.97
CA THR A 432 -7.54 -4.17 7.49
C THR A 432 -7.94 -5.23 6.45
N GLN A 433 -8.93 -4.94 5.61
CA GLN A 433 -9.43 -5.85 4.57
C GLN A 433 -8.83 -5.56 3.18
N LEU A 434 -7.78 -4.73 3.07
CA LEU A 434 -7.29 -4.21 1.78
C LEU A 434 -6.95 -5.31 0.77
N TYR A 435 -6.26 -6.38 1.17
CA TYR A 435 -5.94 -7.50 0.27
C TYR A 435 -7.16 -8.32 -0.15
N ASN A 436 -8.15 -8.47 0.74
CA ASN A 436 -9.41 -9.13 0.42
C ASN A 436 -10.19 -8.31 -0.60
N LEU A 437 -10.22 -6.98 -0.43
CA LEU A 437 -10.80 -6.04 -1.39
C LEU A 437 -10.08 -6.10 -2.74
N TRP A 438 -8.74 -6.15 -2.77
CA TRP A 438 -7.96 -6.36 -4.00
C TRP A 438 -8.31 -7.65 -4.72
N TYR A 439 -8.36 -8.76 -3.99
CA TYR A 439 -8.75 -10.05 -4.54
C TYR A 439 -10.17 -10.00 -5.13
N CYS A 440 -11.14 -9.46 -4.39
CA CYS A 440 -12.52 -9.30 -4.87
C CYS A 440 -12.61 -8.36 -6.08
N ALA A 441 -11.82 -7.30 -6.12
CA ALA A 441 -11.80 -6.37 -7.24
C ALA A 441 -11.29 -7.04 -8.52
N GLU A 442 -10.24 -7.88 -8.44
CA GLU A 442 -9.81 -8.66 -9.60
C GLU A 442 -10.90 -9.60 -10.12
N LEU A 443 -11.62 -10.27 -9.20
CA LEU A 443 -12.74 -11.13 -9.57
C LEU A 443 -13.88 -10.36 -10.24
N ASP A 444 -14.17 -9.15 -9.76
CA ASP A 444 -15.20 -8.30 -10.37
C ASP A 444 -14.74 -7.77 -11.75
N LEU A 445 -13.52 -7.23 -11.83
CA LEU A 445 -12.98 -6.57 -13.02
C LEU A 445 -12.74 -7.53 -14.18
N LEU A 446 -12.15 -8.70 -13.90
CA LEU A 446 -11.64 -9.64 -14.91
C LEU A 446 -12.56 -10.85 -15.13
N SER A 447 -13.80 -10.80 -14.64
CA SER A 447 -14.78 -11.88 -14.84
C SER A 447 -15.32 -11.93 -16.27
N ASP A 448 -15.45 -13.15 -16.80
CA ASP A 448 -16.04 -13.42 -18.12
C ASP A 448 -17.53 -13.12 -18.21
N SER A 449 -18.23 -13.15 -17.07
CA SER A 449 -19.68 -12.92 -17.00
C SER A 449 -20.05 -11.49 -16.63
N ASN A 450 -19.10 -10.71 -16.07
CA ASN A 450 -19.35 -9.35 -15.61
C ASN A 450 -18.73 -8.33 -16.59
N ARG A 451 -19.50 -7.86 -17.57
CA ARG A 451 -18.99 -6.92 -18.57
C ARG A 451 -19.20 -5.46 -18.17
N TYR A 452 -18.22 -4.63 -18.47
CA TYR A 452 -18.34 -3.19 -18.31
C TYR A 452 -19.19 -2.55 -19.42
N GLN A 453 -19.77 -1.40 -19.11
CA GLN A 453 -20.40 -0.48 -20.06
C GLN A 453 -19.63 0.84 -20.07
N LEU A 454 -19.24 1.28 -21.27
CA LEU A 454 -18.57 2.58 -21.43
C LEU A 454 -19.62 3.69 -21.41
N LYS A 455 -19.59 4.56 -20.38
CA LYS A 455 -20.58 5.62 -20.18
C LYS A 455 -19.90 6.92 -19.77
N ASN A 456 -20.45 8.05 -20.22
CA ASN A 456 -20.05 9.34 -19.69
C ASN A 456 -20.73 9.53 -18.32
N THR A 457 -19.92 9.82 -17.32
CA THR A 457 -20.34 9.96 -15.91
C THR A 457 -20.55 11.39 -15.47
N GLY A 458 -20.31 12.37 -16.35
CA GLY A 458 -20.16 13.78 -15.99
C GLY A 458 -18.71 14.16 -15.69
N GLN A 459 -17.89 13.21 -15.25
CA GLN A 459 -16.45 13.35 -15.00
C GLN A 459 -15.57 12.81 -16.15
N GLY A 460 -16.20 12.50 -17.29
CA GLY A 460 -15.56 11.86 -18.43
C GLY A 460 -16.12 10.47 -18.72
N LEU A 461 -15.52 9.84 -19.73
CA LEU A 461 -15.92 8.52 -20.22
C LEU A 461 -15.28 7.44 -19.35
N ASN A 462 -16.12 6.66 -18.65
CA ASN A 462 -15.67 5.65 -17.70
C ASN A 462 -16.21 4.26 -18.06
N ARG A 463 -15.43 3.23 -17.72
CA ARG A 463 -15.84 1.83 -17.80
C ARG A 463 -16.62 1.48 -16.53
N ILE A 464 -17.95 1.60 -16.61
CA ILE A 464 -18.84 1.29 -15.49
C ILE A 464 -19.07 -0.22 -15.43
N GLN A 465 -18.83 -0.85 -14.30
CA GLN A 465 -18.95 -2.31 -14.12
C GLN A 465 -19.46 -2.64 -12.72
N GLU A 466 -20.34 -3.63 -12.63
CA GLU A 466 -20.87 -4.08 -11.34
C GLU A 466 -19.75 -4.64 -10.45
N CYS A 467 -19.81 -4.35 -9.14
CA CYS A 467 -18.75 -4.68 -8.19
C CYS A 467 -19.28 -5.59 -7.07
N HIS A 468 -19.89 -6.71 -7.44
CA HIS A 468 -20.63 -7.57 -6.51
C HIS A 468 -19.78 -8.06 -5.33
N ASN A 469 -18.56 -8.52 -5.60
CA ASN A 469 -17.69 -9.08 -4.58
C ASN A 469 -17.20 -7.99 -3.63
N VAL A 470 -16.69 -6.88 -4.19
CA VAL A 470 -16.23 -5.73 -3.39
C VAL A 470 -17.37 -5.14 -2.56
N TYR A 471 -18.56 -4.97 -3.16
CA TYR A 471 -19.74 -4.46 -2.47
C TYR A 471 -20.16 -5.36 -1.29
N ASN A 472 -20.09 -6.69 -1.46
CA ASN A 472 -20.38 -7.64 -0.38
C ASN A 472 -19.41 -7.52 0.79
N ILE A 473 -18.11 -7.35 0.52
CA ILE A 473 -17.11 -7.13 1.57
C ILE A 473 -17.35 -5.79 2.27
N MET A 474 -17.61 -4.73 1.51
CA MET A 474 -17.90 -3.41 2.07
C MET A 474 -19.15 -3.38 2.95
N ARG A 475 -20.23 -4.09 2.57
CA ARG A 475 -21.40 -4.25 3.44
C ARG A 475 -21.07 -4.94 4.76
N LYS A 476 -20.21 -5.97 4.73
CA LYS A 476 -19.77 -6.67 5.96
C LYS A 476 -18.93 -5.75 6.84
N ILE A 477 -18.01 -5.00 6.26
CA ILE A 477 -17.17 -4.00 6.96
C ILE A 477 -18.06 -2.94 7.62
N LEU A 478 -18.97 -2.33 6.86
CA LEU A 478 -19.87 -1.30 7.38
C LEU A 478 -20.72 -1.84 8.53
N LYS A 479 -21.31 -3.03 8.36
CA LYS A 479 -22.09 -3.67 9.42
C LYS A 479 -21.26 -3.96 10.67
N LYS A 480 -20.00 -4.41 10.52
CA LYS A 480 -19.07 -4.66 11.63
C LYS A 480 -18.84 -3.37 12.43
N VAL A 481 -18.52 -2.26 11.75
CA VAL A 481 -18.28 -0.95 12.36
C VAL A 481 -19.54 -0.42 13.05
N GLN A 482 -20.69 -0.45 12.38
CA GLN A 482 -21.96 -0.01 12.95
C GLN A 482 -22.37 -0.83 14.17
N THR A 483 -22.12 -2.15 14.15
CA THR A 483 -22.39 -3.01 15.31
C THR A 483 -21.47 -2.65 16.48
N LYS A 484 -20.17 -2.44 16.22
CA LYS A 484 -19.19 -2.03 17.24
C LYS A 484 -19.53 -0.68 17.89
N LEU A 485 -20.12 0.24 17.14
CA LEU A 485 -20.44 1.60 17.60
C LEU A 485 -21.89 1.79 18.07
N ASN A 486 -22.67 0.71 18.15
CA ASN A 486 -24.12 0.70 18.34
C ASN A 486 -24.85 1.46 17.21
N TYR A 487 -25.52 0.70 16.33
CA TYR A 487 -26.09 1.17 15.06
C TYR A 487 -26.89 2.48 15.14
N ILE A 488 -27.56 2.72 16.27
CA ILE A 488 -28.39 3.93 16.52
C ILE A 488 -27.57 5.22 16.42
N ASN A 489 -26.26 5.16 16.69
CA ASN A 489 -25.38 6.32 16.71
C ASN A 489 -24.74 6.64 15.36
N TRP A 490 -25.03 5.89 14.29
CA TRP A 490 -24.41 6.12 12.97
C TRP A 490 -24.84 7.46 12.36
N ILE A 491 -23.87 8.31 12.02
CA ILE A 491 -24.10 9.64 11.44
C ILE A 491 -23.71 9.61 9.96
N GLY A 492 -24.61 10.06 9.08
CA GLY A 492 -24.41 10.11 7.63
C GLY A 492 -25.02 8.93 6.88
N SER A 493 -24.92 8.95 5.56
CA SER A 493 -25.51 7.92 4.71
C SER A 493 -24.73 6.61 4.77
N SER A 494 -25.45 5.48 4.73
CA SER A 494 -24.89 4.13 4.61
C SER A 494 -24.75 3.68 3.14
N THR A 495 -25.05 4.56 2.18
CA THR A 495 -24.90 4.27 0.75
C THR A 495 -23.43 4.05 0.40
N ILE A 496 -23.17 2.92 -0.26
CA ILE A 496 -21.87 2.57 -0.85
C ILE A 496 -22.03 2.70 -2.37
N HIS A 497 -21.26 3.59 -2.98
CA HIS A 497 -21.25 3.79 -4.43
C HIS A 497 -20.20 2.85 -5.04
N LEU A 498 -20.65 1.95 -5.92
CA LEU A 498 -19.81 0.93 -6.54
C LEU A 498 -20.47 0.44 -7.83
N GLY A 499 -19.77 0.57 -8.96
CA GLY A 499 -20.30 0.24 -10.27
C GLY A 499 -21.32 1.23 -10.81
N ASP A 500 -21.22 2.50 -10.40
CA ASP A 500 -22.13 3.57 -10.81
C ASP A 500 -21.37 4.80 -11.35
N HIS A 501 -22.03 5.95 -11.45
CA HIS A 501 -21.40 7.16 -11.97
C HIS A 501 -20.40 7.81 -11.00
N ASN A 502 -20.53 7.56 -9.69
CA ASN A 502 -19.66 8.10 -8.65
C ASN A 502 -18.41 7.24 -8.46
N VAL A 503 -18.56 5.92 -8.50
CA VAL A 503 -17.46 4.96 -8.45
C VAL A 503 -17.65 3.92 -9.56
N PRO A 504 -17.13 4.18 -10.78
CA PRO A 504 -17.40 3.36 -11.97
C PRO A 504 -17.08 1.87 -11.87
N ASN A 505 -16.03 1.50 -11.14
CA ASN A 505 -15.61 0.11 -11.04
C ASN A 505 -14.76 -0.12 -9.78
N SER A 506 -14.44 -1.39 -9.52
CA SER A 506 -13.69 -1.80 -8.33
C SER A 506 -12.24 -1.28 -8.31
N LEU A 507 -11.66 -0.94 -9.46
CA LEU A 507 -10.31 -0.36 -9.51
C LEU A 507 -10.31 1.04 -8.91
N LEU A 508 -11.23 1.90 -9.37
CA LEU A 508 -11.37 3.26 -8.83
C LEU A 508 -11.76 3.26 -7.35
N PHE A 509 -12.57 2.29 -6.92
CA PHE A 509 -12.88 2.09 -5.52
C PHE A 509 -11.60 1.87 -4.69
N ILE A 510 -10.78 0.90 -5.06
CA ILE A 510 -9.55 0.59 -4.32
C ILE A 510 -8.60 1.78 -4.32
N ASP A 511 -8.37 2.38 -5.50
CA ASP A 511 -7.47 3.53 -5.63
C ASP A 511 -7.90 4.70 -4.74
N LYS A 512 -9.21 4.86 -4.48
CA LYS A 512 -9.73 5.86 -3.54
C LYS A 512 -9.20 5.63 -2.13
N TYR A 513 -9.40 4.43 -1.57
CA TYR A 513 -9.01 4.13 -0.18
C TYR A 513 -7.50 3.99 0.01
N LEU A 514 -6.74 3.73 -1.05
CA LEU A 514 -5.28 3.78 -1.01
C LEU A 514 -4.73 5.19 -0.70
N GLN A 515 -5.54 6.24 -0.83
CA GLN A 515 -5.13 7.61 -0.52
C GLN A 515 -5.16 7.93 0.97
N ILE A 516 -5.79 7.12 1.82
CA ILE A 516 -5.94 7.44 3.25
C ILE A 516 -4.59 7.73 3.92
N PRO A 517 -3.56 6.86 3.83
CA PRO A 517 -2.26 7.18 4.44
C PRO A 517 -1.64 8.43 3.83
N ARG A 518 -1.78 8.62 2.50
CA ARG A 518 -1.23 9.78 1.80
C ARG A 518 -1.81 11.10 2.28
N ILE A 519 -3.06 11.11 2.72
CA ILE A 519 -3.73 12.28 3.30
C ILE A 519 -3.31 12.47 4.77
N LEU A 520 -3.34 11.39 5.57
CA LEU A 520 -3.14 11.48 7.01
C LEU A 520 -1.67 11.70 7.40
N ILE A 521 -0.73 11.03 6.73
CA ILE A 521 0.71 11.09 7.04
C ILE A 521 1.24 12.53 7.02
N PRO A 522 0.99 13.36 5.99
CA PRO A 522 1.46 14.74 6.00
C PRO A 522 0.93 15.58 7.16
N VAL A 523 -0.33 15.35 7.59
CA VAL A 523 -0.92 16.04 8.74
C VAL A 523 -0.21 15.63 10.02
N LEU A 524 0.00 14.32 10.21
CA LEU A 524 0.73 13.76 11.36
C LEU A 524 2.17 14.27 11.40
N ASN A 525 2.90 14.18 10.29
CA ASN A 525 4.28 14.64 10.19
C ASN A 525 4.40 16.14 10.54
N CYS A 526 3.46 16.95 10.09
CA CYS A 526 3.42 18.37 10.41
C CYS A 526 3.25 18.58 11.92
N VAL A 527 2.23 17.96 12.52
CA VAL A 527 1.91 18.09 13.95
C VAL A 527 3.02 17.54 14.85
N ASP A 528 3.53 16.35 14.57
CA ASP A 528 4.57 15.67 15.36
C ASP A 528 5.91 16.43 15.32
N SER A 529 6.17 17.15 14.23
CA SER A 529 7.40 17.94 14.06
C SER A 529 7.35 19.32 14.72
N LEU A 530 6.18 19.81 15.13
CA LEU A 530 6.05 21.16 15.71
C LEU A 530 6.94 21.39 16.93
N PRO A 531 7.06 20.48 17.92
CA PRO A 531 7.90 20.71 19.11
C PRO A 531 9.37 20.92 18.76
N ARG A 532 9.87 20.13 17.81
CA ARG A 532 11.22 20.27 17.30
C ARG A 532 11.40 21.56 16.53
N LEU A 533 10.43 21.91 15.69
CA LEU A 533 10.47 23.15 14.92
C LEU A 533 10.49 24.38 15.84
N TYR A 534 9.67 24.37 16.88
CA TYR A 534 9.55 25.43 17.88
C TYR A 534 10.85 25.66 18.69
N THR A 535 11.59 24.58 18.97
CA THR A 535 12.87 24.65 19.69
C THR A 535 14.07 24.91 18.79
N SER A 536 13.97 24.60 17.49
CA SER A 536 15.09 24.68 16.55
C SER A 536 15.56 26.10 16.23
N ASN A 537 14.65 27.09 16.22
CA ASN A 537 14.96 28.43 15.71
C ASN A 537 14.11 29.51 16.40
N THR A 538 14.77 30.53 16.94
CA THR A 538 14.13 31.67 17.62
C THR A 538 13.16 32.45 16.71
N ASN A 539 13.48 32.59 15.42
CA ASN A 539 12.61 33.30 14.48
C ASN A 539 11.34 32.49 14.19
N ILE A 540 11.44 31.16 14.11
CA ILE A 540 10.26 30.30 13.91
C ILE A 540 9.39 30.32 15.17
N ARG A 541 10.02 30.26 16.35
CA ARG A 541 9.33 30.44 17.62
C ARG A 541 8.55 31.75 17.67
N SER A 542 9.20 32.87 17.37
CA SER A 542 8.53 34.18 17.31
C SER A 542 7.42 34.22 16.26
N TYR A 543 7.59 33.58 15.10
CA TYR A 543 6.54 33.48 14.08
C TYR A 543 5.31 32.73 14.61
N ILE A 544 5.52 31.59 15.29
CA ILE A 544 4.44 30.81 15.92
C ILE A 544 3.75 31.62 17.03
N ASP A 545 4.52 32.20 17.93
CA ASP A 545 3.98 32.96 19.08
C ASP A 545 3.22 34.21 18.62
N ASN A 546 3.67 34.90 17.55
CA ASN A 546 3.01 36.09 17.03
C ASN A 546 1.71 35.78 16.26
N GLU A 547 1.73 34.76 15.39
CA GLU A 547 0.59 34.45 14.52
C GLU A 547 -0.46 33.57 15.22
N PHE A 548 -0.01 32.60 16.03
CA PHE A 548 -0.87 31.58 16.64
C PHE A 548 -0.86 31.66 18.17
N GLY A 549 -0.04 32.49 18.81
CA GLY A 549 0.00 32.64 20.27
C GLY A 549 0.79 31.54 21.01
N SER A 550 0.71 30.29 20.56
CA SER A 550 1.51 29.19 21.11
C SER A 550 1.61 28.01 20.14
N ILE A 551 2.57 27.11 20.40
CA ILE A 551 2.68 25.82 19.70
C ILE A 551 1.42 24.96 19.84
N THR A 552 0.84 24.90 21.05
CA THR A 552 -0.39 24.13 21.31
C THR A 552 -1.53 24.65 20.46
N ARG A 553 -1.65 25.98 20.35
CA ARG A 553 -2.69 26.61 19.56
C ARG A 553 -2.51 26.41 18.05
N LEU A 554 -1.27 26.43 17.55
CA LEU A 554 -0.99 26.04 16.17
C LEU A 554 -1.39 24.58 15.90
N LYS A 555 -1.01 23.64 16.78
CA LYS A 555 -1.43 22.24 16.71
C LYS A 555 -2.96 22.11 16.63
N MET A 556 -3.68 22.75 17.56
CA MET A 556 -5.14 22.72 17.59
C MET A 556 -5.76 23.39 16.37
N THR A 557 -5.18 24.47 15.84
CA THR A 557 -5.67 25.12 14.61
C THR A 557 -5.62 24.15 13.42
N ILE A 558 -4.51 23.42 13.25
CA ILE A 558 -4.35 22.43 12.18
C ILE A 558 -5.36 21.29 12.35
N LEU A 559 -5.43 20.71 13.56
CA LEU A 559 -6.30 19.57 13.84
C LEU A 559 -7.78 19.92 13.75
N THR A 560 -8.20 21.07 14.29
CA THR A 560 -9.60 21.51 14.26
C THR A 560 -10.04 21.80 12.83
N ASP A 561 -9.19 22.44 12.02
CA ASP A 561 -9.49 22.66 10.61
C ASP A 561 -9.61 21.34 9.84
N PHE A 562 -8.69 20.38 10.07
CA PHE A 562 -8.77 19.06 9.43
C PHE A 562 -10.01 18.26 9.86
N PHE A 563 -10.31 18.18 11.15
CA PHE A 563 -11.46 17.41 11.65
C PHE A 563 -12.81 18.06 11.33
N ARG A 564 -12.87 19.38 11.12
CA ARG A 564 -14.04 20.05 10.56
C ARG A 564 -14.12 19.80 9.05
N HIS A 565 -13.13 20.29 8.30
CA HIS A 565 -13.24 20.49 6.86
C HIS A 565 -12.71 19.33 6.01
N GLY A 566 -11.95 18.40 6.60
CA GLY A 566 -11.68 17.09 6.01
C GLY A 566 -12.90 16.16 6.03
N PHE A 567 -13.96 16.52 6.76
CA PHE A 567 -15.14 15.67 6.99
C PHE A 567 -16.45 16.49 6.94
N ASP A 568 -16.53 17.50 6.06
CA ASP A 568 -17.67 18.45 5.99
C ASP A 568 -18.60 18.23 4.79
N GLY A 569 -18.44 17.14 4.05
CA GLY A 569 -19.22 16.80 2.86
C GLY A 569 -18.86 17.61 1.61
N SER A 570 -17.82 18.45 1.66
CA SER A 570 -17.31 19.19 0.50
C SER A 570 -16.67 18.26 -0.55
N GLY A 571 -16.45 18.78 -1.76
CA GLY A 571 -15.84 18.05 -2.88
C GLY A 571 -16.80 17.23 -3.77
N ALA A 572 -18.08 17.11 -3.42
CA ALA A 572 -19.08 16.45 -4.26
C ALA A 572 -19.68 17.39 -5.32
N ASP A 573 -19.99 16.85 -6.50
CA ASP A 573 -20.48 17.61 -7.66
C ASP A 573 -21.88 18.23 -7.43
N ASN A 574 -22.77 17.51 -6.73
CA ASN A 574 -24.18 17.90 -6.56
C ASN A 574 -24.67 17.81 -5.10
N PHE A 575 -25.76 18.52 -4.79
CA PHE A 575 -26.37 18.55 -3.45
C PHE A 575 -26.86 17.17 -2.96
N ASN A 576 -27.36 16.31 -3.86
CA ASN A 576 -27.81 14.96 -3.53
C ASN A 576 -26.65 14.00 -3.22
N ASP A 577 -25.44 14.32 -3.68
CA ASP A 577 -24.21 13.56 -3.47
C ASP A 577 -23.34 14.18 -2.36
N ALA A 578 -23.88 15.16 -1.61
CA ALA A 578 -23.20 15.79 -0.48
C ALA A 578 -22.61 14.71 0.45
N GLY A 579 -21.30 14.81 0.71
CA GLY A 579 -20.37 13.72 1.05
C GLY A 579 -20.59 12.93 2.35
N SER A 580 -21.84 12.73 2.77
CA SER A 580 -22.22 11.90 3.90
C SER A 580 -22.22 10.40 3.63
N CYS A 581 -22.26 9.98 2.35
CA CYS A 581 -22.16 8.57 1.95
C CYS A 581 -20.78 8.00 2.29
N ILE A 582 -20.65 6.67 2.23
CA ILE A 582 -19.42 5.97 2.65
C ILE A 582 -18.21 6.49 1.88
N ASP A 583 -18.34 6.56 0.57
CA ASP A 583 -17.27 7.04 -0.30
C ASP A 583 -17.14 8.58 -0.23
N GLY A 584 -18.22 9.29 0.05
CA GLY A 584 -18.26 10.76 0.17
C GLY A 584 -17.39 11.30 1.30
N ARG A 585 -17.22 10.53 2.39
CA ARG A 585 -16.35 10.89 3.52
C ARG A 585 -14.91 11.18 3.08
N LEU A 586 -14.38 10.36 2.18
CA LEU A 586 -13.01 10.51 1.69
C LEU A 586 -12.90 11.60 0.62
N THR A 587 -14.00 11.91 -0.09
CA THR A 587 -14.05 13.04 -1.04
C THR A 587 -13.82 14.38 -0.33
N SER A 588 -14.36 14.57 0.88
CA SER A 588 -14.13 15.80 1.67
C SER A 588 -12.68 15.95 2.10
N ALA A 589 -12.04 14.87 2.54
CA ALA A 589 -10.63 14.88 2.90
C ALA A 589 -9.73 15.22 1.69
N TRP A 590 -10.07 14.69 0.51
CA TRP A 590 -9.39 15.05 -0.74
C TRP A 590 -9.60 16.53 -1.11
N ASN A 591 -10.83 17.04 -0.97
CA ASN A 591 -11.09 18.47 -1.18
C ASN A 591 -10.32 19.36 -0.20
N TRP A 592 -10.20 18.97 1.07
CA TRP A 592 -9.36 19.67 2.04
C TRP A 592 -7.90 19.73 1.60
N CYS A 593 -7.36 18.62 1.08
CA CYS A 593 -6.00 18.57 0.53
C CYS A 593 -5.80 19.60 -0.59
N ASN A 594 -6.78 19.76 -1.48
CA ASN A 594 -6.73 20.75 -2.57
C ASN A 594 -6.81 22.21 -2.08
N GLN A 595 -7.24 22.45 -0.84
CA GLN A 595 -7.29 23.79 -0.25
C GLN A 595 -6.12 24.06 0.70
N ILE A 596 -5.20 23.11 0.91
CA ILE A 596 -4.16 23.21 1.94
C ILE A 596 -3.27 24.46 1.75
N GLU A 597 -2.97 24.81 0.50
CA GLU A 597 -2.13 25.97 0.15
C GLU A 597 -2.76 27.31 0.55
N LYS A 598 -4.08 27.33 0.78
CA LYS A 598 -4.83 28.52 1.17
C LYS A 598 -4.95 28.67 2.68
N LYS A 599 -4.51 27.67 3.45
CA LYS A 599 -4.60 27.69 4.91
C LYS A 599 -3.47 28.55 5.48
N ASN A 600 -3.78 29.37 6.48
CA ASN A 600 -2.80 30.26 7.12
C ASN A 600 -1.62 29.50 7.78
N TYR A 601 -1.82 28.23 8.12
CA TYR A 601 -0.79 27.35 8.68
C TYR A 601 -0.02 26.53 7.61
N TYR A 602 -0.26 26.74 6.31
CA TYR A 602 0.38 25.99 5.22
C TYR A 602 1.92 26.04 5.27
N ASN A 603 2.48 27.18 5.67
CA ASN A 603 3.93 27.35 5.79
C ASN A 603 4.57 26.33 6.75
N PHE A 604 3.85 25.85 7.76
CA PHE A 604 4.36 24.83 8.67
C PHE A 604 4.46 23.46 8.02
N PHE A 605 3.52 23.10 7.14
CA PHE A 605 3.67 21.89 6.32
C PHE A 605 4.97 21.93 5.52
N LEU A 606 5.26 23.06 4.86
CA LEU A 606 6.51 23.24 4.11
C LEU A 606 7.76 23.14 5.01
N LEU A 607 7.73 23.79 6.17
CA LEU A 607 8.83 23.76 7.14
C LEU A 607 9.08 22.36 7.72
N THR A 608 8.06 21.50 7.76
CA THR A 608 8.17 20.10 8.19
C THR A 608 8.41 19.13 7.03
N GLY A 609 8.83 19.63 5.85
CA GLY A 609 9.26 18.81 4.73
C GLY A 609 8.16 18.31 3.79
N PHE A 610 6.95 18.89 3.87
CA PHE A 610 5.86 18.57 2.95
C PHE A 610 6.19 18.96 1.50
N ASN A 611 6.09 18.00 0.59
CA ASN A 611 6.31 18.21 -0.86
C ASN A 611 5.04 18.05 -1.70
N GLY A 612 3.90 17.77 -1.06
CA GLY A 612 2.64 17.38 -1.71
C GLY A 612 2.08 16.06 -1.18
N PHE A 613 0.78 15.84 -1.34
CA PHE A 613 0.10 14.61 -0.91
C PHE A 613 0.41 13.40 -1.82
N ASP A 614 0.90 13.63 -3.03
CA ASP A 614 1.31 12.56 -3.95
C ASP A 614 2.80 12.16 -3.82
N GLY A 615 3.53 12.78 -2.89
CA GLY A 615 4.97 12.58 -2.69
C GLY A 615 5.82 13.33 -3.71
N ARG A 616 7.11 12.97 -3.82
CA ARG A 616 8.01 13.54 -4.82
C ARG A 616 7.73 12.92 -6.19
N PHE A 617 7.52 13.76 -7.21
CA PHE A 617 7.32 13.32 -8.60
C PHE A 617 8.57 12.68 -9.26
N ASN A 618 9.69 12.56 -8.55
CA ASN A 618 11.01 12.23 -9.10
C ASN A 618 11.69 10.98 -8.50
N GLU A 619 10.96 9.99 -7.98
CA GLU A 619 11.54 8.72 -7.49
C GLU A 619 11.07 7.47 -8.23
#